data_AF-A0A7G8D983-F1
#
_entry.id   AF-A0A7G8D983-F1
#
_cell.length_a   1.000
_cell.length_b   1.000
_cell.length_c   1.000
_cell.angle_alpha   90.00
_cell.angle_beta   90.00
_cell.angle_gamma   90.00
#
_symmetry.space_group_name_H-M   'P 1'
#
loop_
_entity.id
_entity.type
_entity.pdbx_description
1 polymer ?
#
loop_
_entity_poly.entity_id
_entity_poly.type
_entity_poly.pdbx_seq_one_letter_code
_entity_poly.pdbx_strand_id
1 'polypeptide(L)'
;MKFTPKQIQLLNRACKMAGIDSSKISPTNPFEKSGSTAGMLQAAIAELDPAQAARWRVATGGSLSVATMAELQGGEELSAAAQADLWAHDPEFVAEFQQQ
;
A
#
# COMPACT_ATOMS: atom_id res chain seq x y z
N MET A 1 11.17 10.79 -5.02
CA MET A 1 10.37 11.20 -3.84
C MET A 1 11.30 11.31 -2.63
N LYS A 2 11.16 12.30 -1.74
CA LYS A 2 11.90 12.34 -0.46
C LYS A 2 10.98 11.86 0.66
N PHE A 3 11.45 10.93 1.49
CA PHE A 3 10.66 10.43 2.63
C PHE A 3 10.66 11.40 3.80
N THR A 4 9.53 11.46 4.49
CA THR A 4 9.40 12.14 5.78
C THR A 4 9.98 11.30 6.92
N PRO A 5 10.30 11.88 8.09
CA PRO A 5 10.78 11.11 9.25
C PRO A 5 9.83 9.97 9.67
N LYS A 6 8.50 10.20 9.62
CA LYS A 6 7.49 9.17 9.92
C LYS A 6 7.56 7.99 8.94
N GLN A 7 7.74 8.28 7.67
CA GLN A 7 7.89 7.28 6.62
C GLN A 7 9.17 6.46 6.77
N ILE A 8 10.27 7.08 7.20
CA ILE A 8 11.52 6.38 7.51
C ILE A 8 11.34 5.46 8.73
N GLN A 9 10.62 5.91 9.76
CA GLN A 9 10.29 5.08 10.92
C GLN A 9 9.43 3.86 10.53
N LEU A 10 8.44 4.07 9.66
CA LEU A 10 7.62 2.99 9.11
C LEU A 10 8.49 1.97 8.36
N LEU A 11 9.40 2.41 7.49
CA LEU A 11 10.33 1.53 6.78
C LEU A 11 11.23 0.74 7.73
N ASN A 12 11.77 1.38 8.77
CA ASN A 12 12.59 0.69 9.76
C ASN A 12 11.80 -0.39 10.50
N ARG A 13 10.54 -0.09 10.87
CA ARG A 13 9.66 -1.05 11.54
C ARG A 13 9.27 -2.21 10.62
N ALA A 14 8.98 -1.93 9.35
CA ALA A 14 8.73 -2.94 8.33
C ALA A 14 9.95 -3.85 8.11
N CYS A 15 11.17 -3.29 8.09
CA CYS A 15 12.40 -4.07 8.02
C CYS A 15 12.52 -5.04 9.20
N LYS A 16 12.26 -4.57 10.43
CA LYS A 16 12.30 -5.40 11.64
C LYS A 16 11.29 -6.55 11.58
N MET A 17 10.06 -6.28 11.14
CA MET A 17 9.03 -7.31 10.98
C MET A 17 9.40 -8.35 9.93
N ALA A 18 9.98 -7.92 8.81
CA ALA A 18 10.40 -8.80 7.72
C ALA A 18 11.75 -9.50 7.98
N GLY A 19 12.41 -9.26 9.12
CA GLY A 19 13.76 -9.77 9.40
C GLY A 19 14.84 -9.22 8.45
N ILE A 20 14.59 -8.05 7.85
CA ILE A 20 15.50 -7.41 6.88
C ILE A 20 16.42 -6.44 7.62
N ASP A 21 17.71 -6.50 7.30
CA ASP A 21 18.69 -5.52 7.77
C ASP A 21 18.43 -4.15 7.15
N SER A 22 17.94 -3.22 7.97
CA SER A 22 17.62 -1.84 7.54
C SER A 22 18.83 -1.03 7.05
N SER A 23 20.07 -1.46 7.31
CA SER A 23 21.26 -0.81 6.72
C SER A 23 21.44 -1.14 5.23
N LYS A 24 20.74 -2.17 4.74
CA LYS A 24 20.85 -2.68 3.37
C LYS A 24 19.72 -2.26 2.44
N ILE A 25 18.72 -1.54 2.96
CA ILE A 25 17.61 -1.08 2.14
C ILE A 25 17.94 0.24 1.44
N SER A 26 17.46 0.39 0.22
CA SER A 26 17.53 1.65 -0.52
C SER A 26 16.58 2.68 0.11
N PRO A 27 16.93 3.99 0.13
CA PRO A 27 16.04 5.04 0.59
C PRO A 27 14.90 5.38 -0.42
N THR A 28 14.61 4.49 -1.37
CA THR A 28 13.54 4.65 -2.36
C THR A 28 12.26 3.94 -1.92
N ASN A 29 11.12 4.31 -2.51
CA ASN A 29 9.85 3.64 -2.30
C ASN A 29 9.96 2.13 -2.64
N PRO A 30 9.69 1.21 -1.69
CA PRO A 30 9.75 -0.21 -1.98
C PRO A 30 8.72 -0.64 -3.03
N PHE A 31 7.64 0.14 -3.26
CA PHE A 31 6.68 -0.09 -4.34
C PHE A 31 7.23 0.26 -5.74
N GLU A 32 8.32 1.02 -5.85
CA GLU A 32 9.05 1.25 -7.12
C GLU A 32 9.98 0.08 -7.47
N LYS A 33 10.13 -0.90 -6.57
CA LYS A 33 11.09 -1.99 -6.70
C LYS A 33 10.36 -3.33 -6.86
N SER A 34 10.99 -4.21 -7.63
CA SER A 34 10.58 -5.60 -7.80
C SER A 34 11.55 -6.54 -7.07
N GLY A 35 11.11 -7.76 -6.81
CA GLY A 35 11.90 -8.80 -6.14
C GLY A 35 11.38 -9.16 -4.74
N SER A 36 11.89 -10.27 -4.20
CA SER A 36 11.40 -10.86 -2.94
C SER A 36 11.52 -9.91 -1.75
N THR A 37 12.64 -9.21 -1.61
CA THR A 37 12.86 -8.23 -0.53
C THR A 37 11.88 -7.07 -0.61
N ALA A 38 11.62 -6.56 -1.82
CA ALA A 38 10.65 -5.49 -2.03
C ALA A 38 9.23 -5.96 -1.67
N GLY A 39 8.84 -7.16 -2.12
CA GLY A 39 7.56 -7.76 -1.77
C GLY A 39 7.37 -7.96 -0.26
N MET A 40 8.39 -8.45 0.45
CA MET A 40 8.35 -8.59 1.91
C MET A 40 8.19 -7.24 2.62
N LEU A 41 8.90 -6.20 2.16
CA LEU A 41 8.74 -4.85 2.71
C LEU A 41 7.35 -4.29 2.42
N GLN A 42 6.85 -4.42 1.19
CA GLN A 42 5.51 -3.96 0.80
C GLN A 42 4.43 -4.61 1.66
N ALA A 43 4.54 -5.93 1.90
CA ALA A 43 3.63 -6.66 2.78
C ALA A 43 3.71 -6.17 4.23
N ALA A 44 4.91 -6.05 4.79
CA ALA A 44 5.10 -5.56 6.15
C ALA A 44 4.63 -4.10 6.34
N ILE A 45 4.79 -3.26 5.31
CA ILE A 45 4.26 -1.88 5.32
C ILE A 45 2.73 -1.91 5.26
N ALA A 46 2.13 -2.76 4.43
CA ALA A 46 0.68 -2.91 4.36
C ALA A 46 0.07 -3.41 5.68
N GLU A 47 0.77 -4.26 6.42
CA GLU A 47 0.35 -4.72 7.75
C GLU A 47 0.48 -3.62 8.82
N LEU A 48 1.54 -2.81 8.76
CA LEU A 48 1.78 -1.73 9.73
C LEU A 48 0.95 -0.47 9.50
N ASP A 49 0.83 -0.06 8.24
CA ASP A 49 0.15 1.17 7.82
C ASP A 49 -0.44 0.96 6.41
N PRO A 50 -1.64 0.36 6.33
CA PRO A 50 -2.31 0.11 5.06
C PRO A 50 -2.50 1.37 4.22
N ALA A 51 -2.78 2.51 4.86
CA ALA A 51 -3.02 3.78 4.18
C ALA A 51 -1.72 4.33 3.55
N GLN A 52 -0.59 4.26 4.25
CA GLN A 52 0.69 4.66 3.69
C GLN A 52 1.16 3.70 2.59
N ALA A 53 0.87 2.40 2.72
CA ALA A 53 1.12 1.40 1.67
C ALA A 53 0.34 1.73 0.37
N ALA A 54 -0.95 2.03 0.49
CA ALA A 54 -1.79 2.42 -0.65
C ALA A 54 -1.28 3.69 -1.32
N ARG A 55 -0.97 4.74 -0.54
CA ARG A 55 -0.38 5.99 -1.05
C ARG A 55 0.92 5.74 -1.84
N TRP A 56 1.79 4.88 -1.33
CA TRP A 56 3.04 4.54 -2.00
C TRP A 56 2.86 3.70 -3.24
N ARG A 57 1.90 2.78 -3.26
CA ARG A 57 1.53 2.01 -4.46
C ARG A 57 1.03 2.95 -5.57
N VAL A 58 0.16 3.89 -5.25
CA VAL A 58 -0.41 4.83 -6.21
C VAL A 58 0.62 5.84 -6.72
N ALA A 59 1.51 6.33 -5.85
CA ALA A 59 2.61 7.19 -6.27
C ALA A 59 3.54 6.53 -7.31
N THR A 60 3.47 5.20 -7.45
CA THR A 60 4.24 4.41 -8.43
C THR A 60 3.44 3.99 -9.66
N GLY A 61 2.22 4.52 -9.82
CA GLY A 61 1.32 4.16 -10.92
C GLY A 61 0.58 2.84 -10.72
N GLY A 62 0.61 2.27 -9.51
CA GLY A 62 -0.17 1.09 -9.18
C GLY A 62 -1.66 1.42 -9.02
N SER A 63 -2.51 0.50 -9.44
CA SER A 63 -3.97 0.54 -9.30
C SER A 63 -4.43 0.11 -7.89
N LEU A 64 -5.73 -0.18 -7.74
CA LEU A 64 -6.32 -0.79 -6.54
C LEU A 64 -5.47 -1.94 -6.00
N SER A 65 -5.48 -2.10 -4.68
CA SER A 65 -4.77 -3.18 -4.02
C SER A 65 -5.33 -4.55 -4.45
N VAL A 66 -4.48 -5.57 -4.49
CA VAL A 66 -4.91 -6.95 -4.78
C VAL A 66 -5.94 -7.43 -3.75
N ALA A 67 -5.85 -6.98 -2.50
CA ALA A 67 -6.85 -7.26 -1.48
C ALA A 67 -8.21 -6.63 -1.84
N THR A 68 -8.22 -5.36 -2.24
CA THR A 68 -9.42 -4.65 -2.69
C THR A 68 -10.05 -5.33 -3.91
N MET A 69 -9.24 -5.72 -4.89
CA MET A 69 -9.73 -6.44 -6.07
C MET A 69 -10.29 -7.82 -5.71
N ALA A 70 -9.67 -8.54 -4.77
CA ALA A 70 -10.17 -9.83 -4.30
C ALA A 70 -11.50 -9.69 -3.54
N GLU A 71 -11.64 -8.66 -2.70
CA GLU A 71 -12.89 -8.40 -1.99
C GLU A 71 -14.01 -7.95 -2.96
N LEU A 72 -13.69 -7.10 -3.95
CA LEU A 72 -14.62 -6.73 -5.03
C LEU A 72 -15.12 -7.94 -5.82
N GLN A 73 -14.23 -8.89 -6.12
CA GLN A 73 -14.59 -10.11 -6.82
C GLN A 73 -15.35 -11.10 -5.93
N GLY A 74 -15.07 -11.10 -4.62
CA GLY A 74 -15.75 -11.93 -3.63
C GLY A 74 -17.23 -11.61 -3.46
N GLY A 75 -17.64 -10.37 -3.78
CA GLY A 75 -19.04 -9.94 -3.72
C GLY A 75 -19.60 -9.82 -2.29
N GLU A 76 -18.74 -9.93 -1.28
CA GLU A 76 -19.07 -9.68 0.12
C GLU A 76 -18.91 -8.20 0.46
N GLU A 77 -19.37 -7.81 1.66
CA GLU A 77 -19.21 -6.44 2.14
C GLU A 77 -17.72 -6.09 2.23
N LEU A 78 -17.33 -5.03 1.52
CA LEU A 78 -15.95 -4.56 1.47
C LEU A 78 -15.48 -4.15 2.86
N SER A 79 -14.28 -4.56 3.23
CA SER A 79 -13.61 -4.09 4.43
C SER A 79 -13.40 -2.58 4.36
N ALA A 80 -13.33 -1.93 5.53
CA ALA A 80 -13.07 -0.48 5.59
C ALA A 80 -11.77 -0.08 4.87
N ALA A 81 -10.79 -0.99 4.80
CA ALA A 81 -9.55 -0.79 4.06
C ALA A 81 -9.76 -0.83 2.55
N ALA A 82 -10.51 -1.82 2.04
CA ALA A 82 -10.85 -1.93 0.62
C ALA A 82 -11.74 -0.77 0.15
N GLN A 83 -12.70 -0.36 0.99
CA GLN A 83 -13.55 0.79 0.73
C GLN A 83 -12.74 2.10 0.67
N ALA A 84 -11.82 2.32 1.61
CA ALA A 84 -10.92 3.47 1.56
C ALA A 84 -9.99 3.46 0.32
N ASP A 85 -9.53 2.28 -0.11
CA ASP A 85 -8.71 2.09 -1.30
C ASP A 85 -9.51 2.39 -2.58
N LEU A 86 -10.77 1.97 -2.66
CA LEU A 86 -11.71 2.36 -3.73
C LEU A 86 -11.95 3.86 -3.77
N TRP A 87 -12.34 4.46 -2.64
CA TRP A 87 -12.59 5.90 -2.55
C TRP A 87 -11.38 6.75 -2.90
N ALA A 88 -10.16 6.25 -2.66
CA ALA A 88 -8.94 6.99 -2.93
C ALA A 88 -8.39 6.73 -4.34
N HIS A 89 -8.68 5.58 -4.95
CA HIS A 89 -7.92 5.06 -6.08
C HIS A 89 -8.76 4.48 -7.23
N ASP A 90 -10.08 4.41 -7.08
CA ASP A 90 -11.03 4.12 -8.15
C ASP A 90 -11.88 5.36 -8.45
N PRO A 91 -11.46 6.20 -9.42
CA PRO A 91 -12.21 7.40 -9.77
C PRO A 91 -13.58 7.10 -10.39
N GLU A 92 -13.79 5.90 -10.96
CA GLU A 92 -15.11 5.49 -11.47
C GLU A 92 -16.04 5.15 -10.31
N PHE A 93 -15.55 4.41 -9.31
CA PHE A 93 -16.30 4.13 -8.08
C PHE A 93 -16.73 5.40 -7.35
N VAL A 94 -15.83 6.39 -7.23
CA VAL A 94 -16.15 7.68 -6.59
C VAL A 94 -17.20 8.45 -7.40
N ALA A 95 -17.10 8.43 -8.74
CA ALA A 95 -18.04 9.10 -9.61
C ALA A 95 -19.44 8.46 -9.57
N GLU A 96 -19.54 7.13 -9.50
CA GLU A 96 -20.82 6.42 -9.33
C GLU A 96 -21.47 6.71 -7.98
N PHE A 97 -20.69 6.76 -6.90
CA PHE A 97 -21.20 7.02 -5.55
C PHE A 97 -21.66 8.48 -5.36
N GLN A 98 -21.03 9.45 -6.05
CA GLN A 98 -21.45 10.85 -6.01
C GLN A 98 -22.75 11.16 -6.79
N GLN A 99 -23.23 10.22 -7.61
CA GLN A 99 -24.48 10.37 -8.37
C GLN A 99 -25.71 9.73 -7.70
N GLN A 100 -25.56 9.14 -6.52
CA GLN A 100 -26.68 8.65 -5.68
C GLN A 100 -27.05 9.67 -4.60
#